data_AF-A0AAD8AU00-F1
#
_entry.id   AF-A0AAD8AU00-F1
#
_cell.length_a   1.000
_cell.length_b   1.000
_cell.length_c   1.000
_cell.angle_alpha   90.00
_cell.angle_beta   90.00
_cell.angle_gamma   90.00
#
_symmetry.space_group_name_H-M   'P 1'
#
loop_
_entity.id
_entity.type
_entity.pdbx_description
1 polymer ?
#
loop_
_entity_poly.entity_id
_entity_poly.type
_entity_poly.pdbx_seq_one_letter_code
_entity_poly.pdbx_strand_id
1 'polypeptide(L)'
;MMGQLLEGSSAVECYQKGIEIMLKEKEEKETLKVAAACKNDRDEFTDKALEADPDNAEALQIKASYHLSKDEIEEAKELIKKSVSLWLSKLEAADTGNVADEDFDPVDTCPLAYNARVQCGKILIEVEDELATDVLETLLDEDDEVPDVWYFIEWANYLQGQEFYSNARHYLLKGKEVYAKVKYDDAGLLEYRV
;
A
#
# COMPACT_ATOMS: atom_id res chain seq x y z
N MET A 1 -58.64 -27.95 24.65
CA MET A 1 -57.55 -27.32 25.43
C MET A 1 -56.26 -27.51 24.64
N MET A 2 -55.96 -26.63 23.67
CA MET A 2 -54.68 -26.64 22.94
C MET A 2 -54.55 -25.37 22.07
N GLY A 3 -54.79 -24.20 22.66
CA GLY A 3 -54.64 -22.92 21.97
C GLY A 3 -53.92 -21.98 22.91
N GLN A 4 -52.59 -22.05 22.93
CA GLN A 4 -51.64 -21.10 23.53
C GLN A 4 -50.28 -21.81 23.57
N LEU A 5 -49.29 -21.31 22.81
CA LEU A 5 -47.84 -21.27 23.12
C LEU A 5 -46.91 -21.21 21.88
N LEU A 6 -47.42 -21.37 20.65
CA LEU A 6 -46.57 -21.38 19.44
C LEU A 6 -46.35 -20.01 18.77
N GLU A 7 -47.05 -18.94 19.17
CA GLU A 7 -46.89 -17.61 18.55
C GLU A 7 -45.86 -16.71 19.28
N GLY A 8 -45.50 -17.04 20.52
CA GLY A 8 -44.61 -16.20 21.34
C GLY A 8 -43.12 -16.39 21.06
N SER A 9 -42.65 -17.63 20.85
CA SER A 9 -41.21 -17.90 20.68
C SER A 9 -40.69 -17.38 19.33
N SER A 10 -41.46 -17.57 18.25
CA SER A 10 -41.10 -17.02 16.94
C SER A 10 -41.15 -15.49 16.90
N ALA A 11 -42.06 -14.85 17.65
CA ALA A 11 -42.09 -13.39 17.75
C ALA A 11 -40.83 -12.86 18.47
N VAL A 12 -40.41 -13.47 19.57
CA VAL A 12 -39.18 -13.10 20.30
C VAL A 12 -37.93 -13.27 19.43
N GLU A 13 -37.84 -14.35 18.65
CA GLU A 13 -36.74 -14.57 17.71
C GLU A 13 -36.67 -13.48 16.63
N CYS A 14 -37.82 -13.05 16.10
CA CYS A 14 -37.88 -11.95 15.13
C CYS A 14 -37.41 -10.62 15.75
N TYR A 15 -37.80 -10.32 16.99
CA TYR A 15 -37.34 -9.11 17.68
C TYR A 15 -35.84 -9.16 17.98
N GLN A 16 -35.33 -10.31 18.44
CA GLN A 16 -33.91 -10.48 18.74
C GLN A 16 -33.04 -10.28 17.49
N LYS A 17 -33.43 -10.87 16.35
CA LYS A 17 -32.74 -10.66 15.07
C LYS A 17 -32.84 -9.21 14.58
N GLY A 18 -33.98 -8.57 14.78
CA GLY A 18 -34.15 -7.15 14.45
C GLY A 18 -33.20 -6.25 15.26
N ILE A 19 -33.02 -6.54 16.55
CA ILE A 19 -32.08 -5.83 17.43
C ILE A 19 -30.63 -6.07 16.98
N GLU A 20 -30.26 -7.30 16.66
CA GLU A 20 -28.91 -7.63 16.17
C GLU A 20 -28.58 -6.91 14.86
N ILE A 21 -29.51 -6.87 13.91
CA ILE A 21 -29.34 -6.15 12.63
C ILE A 21 -29.16 -4.65 12.90
N MET A 22 -29.99 -4.06 13.77
CA MET A 22 -29.88 -2.64 14.11
C MET A 22 -28.57 -2.29 14.84
N LEU A 23 -28.07 -3.17 15.70
CA LEU A 23 -26.78 -2.98 16.37
C LEU A 23 -25.63 -3.04 15.37
N LYS A 24 -25.66 -4.01 14.45
CA LYS A 24 -24.65 -4.14 13.40
C LYS A 24 -24.63 -2.93 12.45
N GLU A 25 -25.80 -2.45 12.02
CA GLU A 25 -25.90 -1.23 11.21
C GLU A 25 -25.37 0.00 11.94
N LYS A 26 -25.56 0.07 13.26
CA LYS A 26 -25.05 1.18 14.08
C LYS A 26 -23.52 1.13 14.17
N GLU A 27 -22.94 -0.04 14.41
CA GLU A 27 -21.48 -0.24 14.42
C GLU A 27 -20.85 0.07 13.05
N GLU A 28 -21.48 -0.35 11.96
CA GLU A 28 -21.06 -0.01 10.59
C GLU A 28 -21.14 1.52 10.34
N LYS A 29 -22.19 2.19 10.80
CA LYS A 29 -22.30 3.66 10.69
C LYS A 29 -21.28 4.40 11.55
N GLU A 30 -20.96 3.90 12.74
CA GLU A 30 -19.96 4.51 13.62
C GLU A 30 -18.54 4.34 13.06
N THR A 31 -18.21 3.15 12.55
CA THR A 31 -16.92 2.90 11.89
C THR A 31 -16.75 3.77 10.64
N LEU A 32 -17.79 3.92 9.81
CA LEU A 32 -17.79 4.83 8.67
C LEU A 32 -17.56 6.30 9.08
N LYS A 33 -18.17 6.77 10.17
CA LYS A 33 -17.97 8.13 10.68
C LYS A 33 -16.56 8.38 11.17
N VAL A 34 -15.98 7.43 11.92
CA VAL A 34 -14.59 7.54 12.41
C VAL A 34 -13.61 7.53 11.24
N ALA A 35 -13.82 6.64 10.26
CA ALA A 35 -13.01 6.61 9.05
C ALA A 35 -13.09 7.92 8.26
N ALA A 36 -14.28 8.52 8.14
CA ALA A 36 -14.46 9.82 7.48
C ALA A 36 -13.76 10.96 8.23
N ALA A 37 -13.83 10.99 9.57
CA ALA A 37 -13.12 11.98 10.37
C ALA A 37 -11.60 11.88 10.21
N CYS A 38 -11.04 10.66 10.31
CA CYS A 38 -9.60 10.43 10.12
C CYS A 38 -9.12 10.77 8.70
N LYS A 39 -10.01 10.68 7.70
CA LYS A 39 -9.71 11.10 6.32
C LYS A 39 -9.59 12.62 6.20
N ASN A 40 -10.47 13.38 6.85
CA ASN A 40 -10.45 14.84 6.78
C ASN A 40 -9.24 15.45 7.52
N ASP A 41 -8.90 14.90 8.69
CA ASP A 41 -7.74 15.37 9.45
C ASP A 41 -6.44 15.17 8.64
N ARG A 42 -6.32 14.04 7.93
CA ARG A 42 -5.17 13.73 7.09
C ARG A 42 -4.96 14.74 5.96
N ASP A 43 -6.04 15.17 5.29
CA ASP A 43 -5.98 16.18 4.22
C ASP A 43 -5.43 17.52 4.74
N GLU A 44 -5.94 17.99 5.88
CA GLU A 44 -5.50 19.23 6.52
C GLU A 44 -4.02 19.17 6.92
N PHE A 45 -3.56 18.03 7.46
CA PHE A 45 -2.15 17.86 7.81
C PHE A 45 -1.25 17.79 6.57
N THR A 46 -1.69 17.14 5.50
CA THR A 46 -0.92 17.10 4.25
C THR A 46 -0.82 18.46 3.59
N ASP A 47 -1.89 19.27 3.61
CA ASP A 47 -1.85 20.62 3.06
C ASP A 47 -0.87 21.51 3.82
N LYS A 48 -0.91 21.48 5.16
CA LYS A 48 0.06 22.22 5.99
C LYS A 48 1.50 21.78 5.75
N ALA A 49 1.72 20.48 5.56
CA ALA A 49 3.05 19.96 5.25
C ALA A 49 3.55 20.49 3.89
N LEU A 50 2.71 20.48 2.86
CA LEU A 50 3.05 20.97 1.52
C LEU A 50 3.12 22.50 1.41
N GLU A 51 2.41 23.23 2.27
CA GLU A 51 2.58 24.69 2.41
C GLU A 51 3.95 25.04 3.02
N ALA A 52 4.43 24.23 3.96
CA ALA A 52 5.73 24.42 4.58
C ALA A 52 6.89 23.93 3.69
N ASP A 53 6.70 22.79 3.02
CA ASP A 53 7.66 22.17 2.12
C ASP A 53 6.92 21.52 0.92
N PRO A 54 6.84 22.25 -0.22
CA PRO A 54 6.18 21.74 -1.43
C PRO A 54 6.83 20.50 -2.04
N ASP A 55 8.09 20.21 -1.69
CA ASP A 55 8.89 19.11 -2.23
C ASP A 55 9.09 18.00 -1.19
N ASN A 56 8.22 17.95 -0.18
CA ASN A 56 8.15 16.81 0.72
C ASN A 56 7.53 15.59 0.00
N ALA A 57 8.38 14.65 -0.39
CA ALA A 57 7.99 13.46 -1.14
C ALA A 57 6.96 12.57 -0.39
N GLU A 58 7.07 12.42 0.93
CA GLU A 58 6.14 11.61 1.74
C GLU A 58 4.77 12.29 1.86
N ALA A 59 4.74 13.61 2.06
CA ALA A 59 3.49 14.37 2.08
C ALA A 59 2.74 14.27 0.73
N LEU A 60 3.47 14.33 -0.39
CA LEU A 60 2.92 14.10 -1.73
C LEU A 60 2.31 12.69 -1.88
N GLN A 61 2.97 11.65 -1.36
CA GLN A 61 2.45 10.26 -1.37
C GLN A 61 1.17 10.13 -0.55
N ILE A 62 1.13 10.71 0.65
CA ILE A 62 -0.06 10.67 1.50
C ILE A 62 -1.22 11.39 0.82
N LYS A 63 -0.95 12.54 0.19
CA LYS A 63 -1.98 13.29 -0.56
C LYS A 63 -2.47 12.52 -1.79
N ALA A 64 -1.59 11.85 -2.52
CA ALA A 64 -1.98 10.96 -3.62
C ALA A 64 -2.91 9.83 -3.13
N SER A 65 -2.57 9.17 -2.01
CA SER A 65 -3.42 8.15 -1.39
C SER A 65 -4.78 8.70 -0.95
N TYR A 66 -4.83 9.96 -0.50
CA TYR A 66 -6.09 10.62 -0.17
C TYR A 66 -6.97 10.84 -1.40
N HIS A 67 -6.40 11.31 -2.52
CA HIS A 67 -7.10 11.44 -3.81
C HIS A 67 -7.59 10.09 -4.33
N LEU A 68 -6.80 9.02 -4.25
CA LEU A 68 -7.26 7.66 -4.56
C LEU A 68 -8.49 7.26 -3.74
N SER A 69 -8.54 7.64 -2.46
CA SER A 69 -9.68 7.34 -1.60
C SER A 69 -10.99 8.07 -1.97
N LYS A 70 -10.90 9.04 -2.90
CA LYS A 70 -12.00 9.79 -3.51
C LYS A 70 -12.27 9.40 -4.96
N ASP A 71 -11.58 8.37 -5.48
CA ASP A 71 -11.58 7.98 -6.89
C ASP A 71 -11.04 9.08 -7.84
N GLU A 72 -10.22 10.01 -7.32
CA GLU A 72 -9.55 11.09 -8.09
C GLU A 72 -8.20 10.58 -8.62
N ILE A 73 -8.25 9.67 -9.61
CA ILE A 73 -7.09 8.91 -10.09
C ILE A 73 -6.04 9.80 -10.77
N GLU A 74 -6.46 10.77 -11.58
CA GLU A 74 -5.52 11.63 -12.32
C GLU A 74 -4.75 12.55 -11.38
N GLU A 75 -5.43 13.16 -10.39
CA GLU A 75 -4.81 13.98 -9.36
C GLU A 75 -3.83 13.16 -8.50
N ALA A 76 -4.20 11.93 -8.14
CA ALA A 76 -3.31 11.02 -7.44
C ALA A 76 -2.07 10.70 -8.28
N LYS A 77 -2.25 10.48 -9.59
CA LYS A 77 -1.18 10.17 -10.54
C LYS A 77 -0.20 11.33 -10.70
N GLU A 78 -0.69 12.57 -10.80
CA GLU A 78 0.18 13.75 -10.86
C GLU A 78 1.03 13.91 -9.58
N LEU A 79 0.41 13.76 -8.41
CA LEU A 79 1.08 13.90 -7.13
C LEU A 79 2.14 12.82 -6.88
N ILE A 80 1.81 11.56 -7.18
CA ILE A 80 2.75 10.45 -6.97
C ILE A 80 3.95 10.55 -7.90
N LYS A 81 3.74 10.94 -9.17
CA LYS A 81 4.83 11.17 -10.12
C LYS A 81 5.71 12.33 -9.69
N LYS A 82 5.11 13.41 -9.15
CA LYS A 82 5.88 14.50 -8.54
C LYS A 82 6.75 13.95 -7.41
N SER A 83 6.19 13.18 -6.49
CA SER A 83 6.94 12.55 -5.38
C SER A 83 8.15 11.76 -5.91
N VAL A 84 7.93 10.83 -6.84
CA VAL A 84 8.98 9.95 -7.40
C VAL A 84 10.13 10.76 -8.01
N SER A 85 9.82 11.81 -8.77
CA SER A 85 10.84 12.63 -9.45
C SER A 85 11.83 13.36 -8.52
N LEU A 86 11.51 13.47 -7.23
CA LEU A 86 12.36 14.14 -6.24
C LEU A 86 13.51 13.26 -5.74
N TRP A 87 13.39 11.93 -5.85
CA TRP A 87 14.31 10.98 -5.21
C TRP A 87 14.74 9.79 -6.09
N LEU A 88 13.91 9.29 -7.03
CA LEU A 88 14.24 8.05 -7.75
C LEU A 88 15.50 8.19 -8.61
N SER A 89 15.61 9.25 -9.40
CA SER A 89 16.78 9.49 -10.26
C SER A 89 18.09 9.65 -9.48
N LYS A 90 18.02 10.22 -8.27
CA LYS A 90 19.17 10.37 -7.37
C LYS A 90 19.60 9.03 -6.80
N LEU A 91 18.63 8.18 -6.45
CA LEU A 91 18.86 6.82 -5.97
C LEU A 91 19.51 5.95 -7.05
N GLU A 92 19.01 5.98 -8.29
CA GLU A 92 19.57 5.24 -9.43
C GLU A 92 20.97 5.73 -9.83
N ALA A 93 21.21 7.04 -9.77
CA ALA A 93 22.53 7.62 -10.04
C ALA A 93 23.58 7.19 -9.00
N ALA A 94 23.16 7.01 -7.74
CA ALA A 94 24.02 6.50 -6.68
C ALA A 94 24.45 5.05 -6.94
N ASP A 95 23.52 4.20 -7.35
CA ASP A 95 23.79 2.77 -7.57
C ASP A 95 24.67 2.52 -8.79
N THR A 96 24.43 3.25 -9.89
CA THR A 96 25.22 3.13 -11.13
C THR A 96 26.61 3.79 -11.06
N GLY A 97 26.93 4.47 -9.95
CA GLY A 97 28.17 5.24 -9.78
C GLY A 97 28.29 6.43 -10.74
N ASN A 98 27.19 6.81 -11.40
CA ASN A 98 27.14 7.82 -12.43
C ASN A 98 26.79 9.18 -11.80
N VAL A 99 27.68 9.65 -10.94
CA VAL A 99 27.49 10.86 -10.17
C VAL A 99 27.88 12.07 -11.02
N ALA A 100 26.93 12.60 -11.79
CA ALA A 100 27.15 13.77 -12.64
C ALA A 100 27.00 15.12 -11.91
N ASP A 101 26.55 15.10 -10.64
CA ASP A 101 26.20 16.31 -9.88
C ASP A 101 27.25 16.63 -8.80
N GLU A 102 27.75 17.87 -8.80
CA GLU A 102 28.75 18.33 -7.81
C GLU A 102 28.18 18.42 -6.39
N ASP A 103 26.86 18.44 -6.24
CA ASP A 103 26.12 18.47 -4.97
C ASP A 103 25.66 17.07 -4.48
N PHE A 104 26.14 15.98 -5.10
CA PHE A 104 25.80 14.64 -4.66
C PHE A 104 26.41 14.31 -3.29
N ASP A 105 25.57 14.23 -2.27
CA ASP A 105 25.94 13.66 -0.96
C ASP A 105 25.71 12.13 -1.00
N PRO A 106 26.78 11.31 -0.93
CA PRO A 106 26.66 9.85 -0.91
C PRO A 106 25.88 9.30 0.29
N VAL A 107 25.61 10.12 1.31
CA VAL A 107 24.92 9.73 2.54
C VAL A 107 23.40 9.94 2.45
N ASP A 108 22.91 10.77 1.51
CA ASP A 108 21.50 11.20 1.44
C ASP A 108 20.89 11.01 0.04
N THR A 109 20.98 9.78 -0.49
CA THR A 109 20.55 9.46 -1.86
C THR A 109 19.04 9.31 -2.00
N CYS A 110 18.35 8.84 -0.96
CA CYS A 110 16.89 8.78 -0.88
C CYS A 110 16.41 9.15 0.54
N PRO A 111 15.63 10.24 0.70
CA PRO A 111 15.16 10.69 2.01
C PRO A 111 14.01 9.84 2.56
N LEU A 112 13.50 8.87 1.78
CA LEU A 112 12.36 8.05 2.14
C LEU A 112 12.77 6.72 2.75
N ALA A 113 12.14 6.35 3.86
CA ALA A 113 12.25 5.02 4.43
C ALA A 113 11.73 3.95 3.45
N TYR A 114 12.28 2.72 3.55
CA TYR A 114 11.86 1.56 2.76
C TYR A 114 10.34 1.39 2.68
N ASN A 115 9.65 1.46 3.83
CA ASN A 115 8.19 1.31 3.88
C ASN A 115 7.44 2.43 3.15
N ALA A 116 7.95 3.67 3.15
CA ALA A 116 7.33 4.75 2.39
C ALA A 116 7.44 4.48 0.88
N ARG A 117 8.60 3.97 0.42
CA ARG A 117 8.79 3.54 -0.97
C ARG A 117 7.93 2.32 -1.35
N VAL A 118 7.71 1.37 -0.45
CA VAL A 118 6.72 0.29 -0.65
C VAL A 118 5.32 0.86 -0.87
N GLN A 119 4.90 1.86 -0.07
CA GLN A 119 3.60 2.51 -0.26
C GLN A 119 3.55 3.29 -1.58
N CYS A 120 4.64 3.95 -1.96
CA CYS A 120 4.75 4.62 -3.25
C CYS A 120 4.51 3.65 -4.41
N GLY A 121 5.16 2.47 -4.40
CA GLY A 121 4.96 1.43 -5.41
C GLY A 121 3.50 0.95 -5.48
N LYS A 122 2.82 0.80 -4.34
CA LYS A 122 1.40 0.43 -4.29
C LYS A 122 0.49 1.50 -4.90
N ILE A 123 0.73 2.77 -4.56
CA ILE A 123 -0.03 3.89 -5.15
C ILE A 123 0.17 3.91 -6.66
N LEU A 124 1.40 3.71 -7.15
CA LEU A 124 1.71 3.65 -8.59
C LEU A 124 0.99 2.50 -9.30
N ILE A 125 0.88 1.33 -8.66
CA ILE A 125 0.06 0.21 -9.15
C ILE A 125 -1.41 0.62 -9.24
N GLU A 126 -1.96 1.26 -8.20
CA GLU A 126 -3.37 1.67 -8.17
C GLU A 126 -3.70 2.71 -9.26
N VAL A 127 -2.75 3.57 -9.63
CA VAL A 127 -2.91 4.53 -10.76
C VAL A 127 -2.41 3.98 -12.11
N GLU A 128 -2.11 2.67 -12.17
CA GLU A 128 -1.60 1.97 -13.36
C GLU A 128 -0.47 2.73 -14.08
N ASP A 129 0.53 3.20 -13.32
CA ASP A 129 1.71 3.88 -13.88
C ASP A 129 2.91 2.94 -13.94
N GLU A 130 3.67 3.02 -15.04
CA GLU A 130 4.83 2.16 -15.31
C GLU A 130 5.97 2.34 -14.29
N LEU A 131 6.08 3.52 -13.66
CA LEU A 131 7.07 3.78 -12.61
C LEU A 131 6.93 2.86 -11.38
N ALA A 132 5.81 2.14 -11.25
CA ALA A 132 5.63 1.15 -10.20
C ALA A 132 6.77 0.11 -10.19
N THR A 133 7.16 -0.40 -11.37
CA THR A 133 8.21 -1.42 -11.46
C THR A 133 9.56 -0.85 -11.06
N ASP A 134 9.89 0.34 -11.55
CA ASP A 134 11.18 1.00 -11.29
C ASP A 134 11.37 1.23 -9.78
N VAL A 135 10.34 1.80 -9.11
CA VAL A 135 10.37 2.02 -7.66
C VAL A 135 10.51 0.72 -6.89
N LEU A 136 9.76 -0.31 -7.25
CA LEU A 136 9.75 -1.59 -6.52
C LEU A 136 11.03 -2.40 -6.76
N GLU A 137 11.67 -2.28 -7.93
CA GLU A 137 12.97 -2.90 -8.22
C GLU A 137 14.07 -2.32 -7.31
N THR A 138 14.06 -1.00 -7.05
CA THR A 138 15.00 -0.42 -6.07
C THR A 138 14.86 -1.00 -4.65
N LEU A 139 13.69 -1.53 -4.31
CA LEU A 139 13.47 -2.19 -3.01
C LEU A 139 14.04 -3.61 -2.99
N LEU A 140 14.05 -4.30 -4.14
CA LEU A 140 14.68 -5.61 -4.27
C LEU A 140 16.21 -5.48 -4.27
N ASP A 141 16.76 -4.41 -4.82
CA ASP A 141 18.20 -4.15 -4.76
C ASP A 141 18.68 -3.95 -3.31
N GLU A 142 17.81 -3.39 -2.46
CA GLU A 142 18.08 -3.24 -1.02
C GLU A 142 17.81 -4.50 -0.20
N ASP A 143 16.69 -5.19 -0.46
CA ASP A 143 16.29 -6.42 0.23
C ASP A 143 15.44 -7.32 -0.69
N ASP A 144 16.10 -8.34 -1.26
CA ASP A 144 15.49 -9.32 -2.15
C ASP A 144 14.76 -10.46 -1.41
N GLU A 145 14.77 -10.45 -0.07
CA GLU A 145 14.14 -11.47 0.77
C GLU A 145 12.70 -11.12 1.16
N VAL A 146 12.14 -10.00 0.69
CA VAL A 146 10.75 -9.60 0.97
C VAL A 146 9.79 -10.13 -0.11
N PRO A 147 9.01 -11.21 0.14
CA PRO A 147 8.18 -11.83 -0.90
C PRO A 147 7.10 -10.91 -1.47
N ASP A 148 6.58 -10.00 -0.64
CA ASP A 148 5.52 -9.08 -1.04
C ASP A 148 5.97 -8.14 -2.18
N VAL A 149 7.22 -7.68 -2.16
CA VAL A 149 7.75 -6.79 -3.21
C VAL A 149 7.81 -7.51 -4.56
N TRP A 150 8.24 -8.78 -4.56
CA TRP A 150 8.21 -9.62 -5.76
C TRP A 150 6.79 -9.76 -6.33
N TYR A 151 5.78 -9.93 -5.47
CA TYR A 151 4.38 -10.01 -5.91
C TYR A 151 3.83 -8.67 -6.39
N PHE A 152 4.25 -7.55 -5.82
CA PHE A 152 3.86 -6.22 -6.32
C PHE A 152 4.43 -5.96 -7.72
N ILE A 153 5.70 -6.29 -7.98
CA ILE A 153 6.30 -6.13 -9.31
C ILE A 153 5.64 -7.05 -10.34
N GLU A 154 5.33 -8.29 -9.94
CA GLU A 154 4.56 -9.22 -10.76
C GLU A 154 3.22 -8.63 -11.19
N TRP A 155 2.46 -8.13 -10.22
CA TRP A 155 1.15 -7.55 -10.47
C TRP A 155 1.25 -6.28 -11.34
N ALA A 156 2.23 -5.42 -11.08
CA ALA A 156 2.51 -4.25 -11.90
C ALA A 156 2.78 -4.63 -13.36
N ASN A 157 3.64 -5.63 -13.61
CA ASN A 157 3.90 -6.15 -14.95
C ASN A 157 2.65 -6.77 -15.60
N TYR A 158 1.83 -7.50 -14.82
CA TYR A 158 0.60 -8.09 -15.35
C TYR A 158 -0.39 -7.03 -15.84
N LEU A 159 -0.53 -5.91 -15.10
CA LEU A 159 -1.43 -4.80 -15.46
C LEU A 159 -0.99 -4.07 -16.74
N GLN A 160 0.31 -4.00 -17.03
CA GLN A 160 0.82 -3.35 -18.25
C GLN A 160 0.44 -4.08 -19.56
N GLY A 161 0.08 -5.36 -19.47
CA GLY A 161 -0.50 -6.12 -20.58
C GLY A 161 0.36 -7.28 -21.09
N GLN A 162 -0.06 -7.87 -22.20
CA GLN A 162 0.41 -9.19 -22.64
C GLN A 162 1.92 -9.27 -22.93
N GLU A 163 2.54 -8.16 -23.35
CA GLU A 163 3.97 -8.09 -23.63
C GLU A 163 4.82 -8.28 -22.36
N PHE A 164 4.29 -7.91 -21.20
CA PHE A 164 4.95 -8.02 -19.90
C PHE A 164 4.64 -9.33 -19.15
N TYR A 165 3.80 -10.22 -19.70
CA TYR A 165 3.45 -11.48 -19.04
C TYR A 165 4.64 -12.41 -18.77
N SER A 166 5.67 -12.35 -19.61
CA SER A 166 6.91 -13.10 -19.37
C SER A 166 7.63 -12.58 -18.12
N ASN A 167 7.67 -11.26 -17.94
CA ASN A 167 8.24 -10.61 -16.76
C ASN A 167 7.40 -10.90 -15.52
N ALA A 168 6.07 -10.73 -15.60
CA ALA A 168 5.16 -11.08 -14.51
C ALA A 168 5.38 -12.54 -14.05
N ARG A 169 5.44 -13.49 -15.00
CA ARG A 169 5.73 -14.90 -14.67
C ARG A 169 7.09 -15.08 -14.00
N HIS A 170 8.12 -14.34 -14.41
CA HIS A 170 9.43 -14.37 -13.76
C HIS A 170 9.35 -13.92 -12.30
N TYR A 171 8.80 -12.73 -12.04
CA TYR A 171 8.65 -12.17 -10.69
C TYR A 171 7.76 -13.06 -9.80
N LEU A 172 6.69 -13.65 -10.35
CA LEU A 172 5.84 -14.60 -9.62
C LEU A 172 6.61 -15.82 -9.10
N LEU A 173 7.46 -16.39 -9.96
CA LEU A 173 8.23 -17.59 -9.62
C LEU A 173 9.27 -17.25 -8.56
N LYS A 174 9.96 -16.11 -8.71
CA LYS A 174 10.91 -15.61 -7.72
C LYS A 174 10.26 -15.32 -6.37
N GLY A 175 9.13 -14.61 -6.34
CA GLY A 175 8.38 -14.37 -5.10
C GLY A 175 7.98 -15.67 -4.38
N LYS A 176 7.62 -16.72 -5.12
CA LYS A 176 7.34 -18.05 -4.53
C LYS A 176 8.59 -18.73 -3.96
N GLU A 177 9.73 -18.62 -4.62
CA GLU A 177 11.01 -19.14 -4.12
C GLU A 177 11.39 -18.45 -2.80
N VAL A 178 11.32 -17.11 -2.77
CA VAL A 178 11.63 -16.30 -1.58
C VAL A 178 10.66 -16.58 -0.45
N TYR A 179 9.34 -16.62 -0.73
CA TYR A 179 8.33 -16.96 0.27
C TYR A 179 8.58 -18.33 0.91
N ALA A 180 8.96 -19.33 0.11
CA ALA A 180 9.30 -20.64 0.64
C ALA A 180 10.55 -20.54 1.55
N LYS A 181 11.62 -19.90 1.09
CA LYS A 181 12.87 -19.71 1.84
C LYS A 181 12.63 -19.07 3.21
N VAL A 182 12.00 -17.88 3.24
CA VAL A 182 11.75 -17.12 4.48
C VAL A 182 10.89 -17.91 5.47
N LYS A 183 9.86 -18.63 4.97
CA LYS A 183 9.03 -19.53 5.80
C LYS A 183 9.85 -20.65 6.47
N TYR A 184 10.84 -21.20 5.77
CA TYR A 184 11.71 -22.24 6.32
C TYR A 184 12.70 -21.66 7.34
N ASP A 185 13.22 -20.45 7.11
CA ASP A 185 14.12 -19.77 8.05
C ASP A 185 13.41 -19.44 9.38
N ASP A 186 12.15 -18.99 9.33
CA ASP A 186 11.31 -18.79 10.52
C ASP A 186 11.08 -20.09 11.30
N ALA A 187 10.90 -21.22 10.61
CA ALA A 187 10.71 -22.52 11.25
C ALA A 187 11.98 -23.01 11.98
N GLY A 188 13.17 -22.75 11.42
CA GLY A 188 14.45 -23.09 12.04
C GLY A 188 14.78 -22.25 13.28
N LEU A 189 14.34 -20.99 13.33
CA LEU A 189 14.47 -20.12 14.50
C LEU A 189 13.66 -20.62 15.71
N LEU A 190 12.56 -21.35 15.48
CA LEU A 190 11.75 -21.94 16.54
C LEU A 190 12.42 -23.15 17.23
N GLU A 191 13.37 -23.81 16.58
CA GLU A 191 14.07 -24.98 17.14
C GLU A 191 15.10 -24.62 18.24
N TYR A 192 15.58 -23.36 18.27
CA TYR A 192 16.53 -22.88 19.28
C TYR A 192 15.89 -22.35 20.57
N ARG A 193 14.56 -22.43 20.71
CA ARG A 193 13.85 -22.17 21.98
C ARG A 193 13.51 -23.49 22.67
N VAL A 194 14.50 -24.13 23.29
CA VAL A 194 14.33 -25.14 24.35
C VAL A 194 15.29 -24.85 25.49
#